data_AF-A0A955MCW0-F1
#
_entry.id   AF-A0A955MCW0-F1
#
_cell.length_a   1.000
_cell.length_b   1.000
_cell.length_c   1.000
_cell.angle_alpha   90.00
_cell.angle_beta   90.00
_cell.angle_gamma   90.00
#
_symmetry.space_group_name_H-M   'P 1'
#
loop_
_entity.id
_entity.type
_entity.pdbx_description
1 polymer ?
#
loop_
_entity_poly.entity_id
_entity_poly.type
_entity_poly.pdbx_seq_one_letter_code
_entity_poly.pdbx_strand_id
1 'polypeptide(L)'
;MKLSATQSFDTLINQISEIGLKRHAKDLIEHAQTNLSFMKQTVKDVPLPQGEKAKSGIIISAGPSVKRQKSIQRILDAGYKGTVIAVDGAFIACLKAGLSPDYVLTLDPHKTRIVRWFGDHNFEEHTRHDDYFTRQDLDVDFRKNSIEHNEKNIELVNEKGRLTKAIISTSSPKNVVQRLQEANVNMYWWNP
;
A
#
# COMPACT_ATOMS: atom_id res chain seq x y z
N MET A 1 22.95 17.38 -34.57
CA MET A 1 23.81 16.24 -34.20
C MET A 1 22.95 15.27 -33.39
N LYS A 2 22.62 14.07 -33.91
CA LYS A 2 21.80 13.10 -33.17
C LYS A 2 22.65 12.48 -32.05
N LEU A 3 22.16 12.48 -30.81
CA LEU A 3 22.78 11.77 -29.70
C LEU A 3 22.88 10.27 -30.04
N SER A 4 23.97 9.62 -29.63
CA SER A 4 24.06 8.16 -29.72
C SER A 4 23.00 7.52 -28.81
N ALA A 5 22.60 6.27 -29.10
CA ALA A 5 21.59 5.58 -28.31
C ALA A 5 21.95 5.51 -26.82
N THR A 6 23.24 5.35 -26.50
CA THR A 6 23.77 5.35 -25.13
C THR A 6 23.68 6.72 -24.46
N GLN A 7 24.08 7.79 -25.16
CA GLN A 7 23.96 9.17 -24.63
C GLN A 7 22.50 9.58 -24.41
N SER A 8 21.59 9.11 -25.27
CA SER A 8 20.15 9.32 -25.11
C SER A 8 19.59 8.57 -23.90
N PHE A 9 20.09 7.37 -23.61
CA PHE A 9 19.68 6.59 -22.45
C PHE A 9 20.19 7.20 -21.14
N ASP A 10 21.46 7.59 -21.07
CA ASP A 10 22.03 8.25 -19.88
C ASP A 10 21.32 9.57 -19.57
N THR A 11 20.97 10.33 -20.60
CA THR A 11 20.18 11.56 -20.46
C THR A 11 18.79 11.25 -19.88
N LEU A 12 18.13 10.19 -20.37
CA LEU A 12 16.84 9.78 -19.84
C LEU A 12 16.94 9.37 -18.37
N ILE A 13 17.93 8.55 -17.99
CA ILE A 13 18.16 8.13 -16.60
C ILE A 13 18.30 9.35 -15.68
N ASN A 14 19.07 10.35 -16.09
CA ASN A 14 19.26 11.58 -15.32
C ASN A 14 17.97 12.40 -15.20
N GLN A 15 17.04 12.26 -16.13
CA GLN A 15 15.74 12.95 -16.12
C GLN A 15 14.65 12.18 -15.37
N ILE A 16 14.80 10.89 -15.08
CA ILE A 16 13.75 10.06 -14.45
C ILE A 16 13.25 10.70 -13.14
N SER A 17 14.16 11.16 -12.28
CA SER A 17 13.80 11.80 -11.02
C SER A 17 12.99 13.07 -11.23
N GLU A 18 13.39 13.92 -12.18
CA GLU A 18 12.68 15.15 -12.50
C GLU A 18 11.31 14.88 -13.14
N ILE A 19 11.22 13.87 -14.02
CA ILE A 19 9.96 13.42 -14.63
C ILE A 19 9.00 12.91 -13.55
N GLY A 20 9.49 12.07 -12.65
CA GLY A 20 8.71 11.56 -11.52
C GLY A 20 8.21 12.68 -10.62
N LEU A 21 9.10 13.62 -10.25
CA LEU A 21 8.74 14.79 -9.46
C LEU A 21 7.69 15.65 -10.18
N LYS A 22 7.91 16.02 -11.44
CA LYS A 22 6.93 16.81 -12.22
C LYS A 22 5.58 16.12 -12.33
N ARG A 23 5.57 14.79 -12.46
CA ARG A 23 4.34 14.00 -12.55
C ARG A 23 3.55 14.01 -11.25
N HIS A 24 4.22 13.94 -10.10
CA HIS A 24 3.56 13.72 -8.82
C HIS A 24 3.52 14.94 -7.88
N ALA A 25 4.36 15.96 -8.10
CA ALA A 25 4.51 17.10 -7.17
C ALA A 25 3.18 17.78 -6.83
N LYS A 26 2.32 17.98 -7.83
CA LYS A 26 0.99 18.55 -7.64
C LYS A 26 0.13 17.66 -6.73
N ASP A 27 0.03 16.37 -7.04
CA ASP A 27 -0.75 15.41 -6.25
C ASP A 27 -0.21 15.28 -4.82
N LEU A 28 1.12 15.26 -4.64
CA LEU A 28 1.76 15.19 -3.32
C LEU A 28 1.33 16.37 -2.42
N ILE A 29 1.38 17.59 -2.95
CA ILE A 29 1.01 18.82 -2.21
C ILE A 29 -0.50 18.85 -1.96
N GLU A 30 -1.32 18.57 -2.98
CA GLU A 30 -2.78 18.59 -2.85
C GLU A 30 -3.28 17.57 -1.82
N HIS A 31 -2.71 16.35 -1.83
CA HIS A 31 -3.02 15.33 -0.84
C HIS A 31 -2.59 15.77 0.56
N ALA A 32 -1.35 16.26 0.72
CA ALA A 32 -0.86 16.74 2.02
C ALA A 32 -1.77 17.82 2.60
N GLN A 33 -2.17 18.82 1.79
CA GLN A 33 -3.09 19.88 2.20
C GLN A 33 -4.47 19.36 2.57
N THR A 34 -5.05 18.50 1.73
CA THR A 34 -6.36 17.87 1.99
C THR A 34 -6.34 17.07 3.29
N ASN A 35 -5.23 16.39 3.55
CA ASN A 35 -5.11 15.46 4.65
C ASN A 35 -4.91 16.12 6.01
N LEU A 36 -4.52 17.39 6.07
CA LEU A 36 -4.26 18.12 7.33
C LEU A 36 -5.41 17.96 8.34
N SER A 37 -6.66 18.02 7.86
CA SER A 37 -7.86 17.90 8.70
C SER A 37 -8.07 16.51 9.32
N PHE A 38 -7.40 15.47 8.80
CA PHE A 38 -7.49 14.09 9.30
C PHE A 38 -6.30 13.71 10.21
N MET A 39 -5.27 14.55 10.31
CA MET A 39 -4.05 14.26 11.07
C MET A 39 -4.24 14.46 12.58
N LYS A 40 -4.73 13.44 13.26
CA LYS A 40 -4.92 13.46 14.73
C LYS A 40 -3.67 13.06 15.52
N GLN A 41 -2.82 12.23 14.93
CA GLN A 41 -1.63 11.66 15.56
C GLN A 41 -0.58 11.35 14.49
N THR A 42 0.67 11.33 14.88
CA THR A 42 1.83 11.19 13.99
C THR A 42 2.55 9.86 14.23
N VAL A 43 3.54 9.54 13.42
CA VAL A 43 4.42 8.38 13.65
C VAL A 43 5.09 8.39 15.04
N LYS A 44 5.22 9.56 15.69
CA LYS A 44 5.77 9.67 17.05
C LYS A 44 4.82 9.12 18.11
N ASP A 45 3.53 9.07 17.81
CA ASP A 45 2.48 8.61 18.72
C ASP A 45 2.20 7.11 18.57
N VAL A 46 2.92 6.43 17.68
CA VAL A 46 2.76 5.00 17.43
C VAL A 46 3.13 4.21 18.69
N PRO A 47 2.22 3.39 19.24
CA PRO A 47 2.56 2.52 20.37
C PRO A 47 3.65 1.55 19.97
N LEU A 48 4.72 1.50 20.77
CA LEU A 48 5.79 0.55 20.58
C LEU A 48 5.27 -0.89 20.83
N PRO A 49 5.74 -1.88 20.05
CA PRO A 49 5.47 -3.28 20.33
C PRO A 49 5.89 -3.67 21.76
N GLN A 50 5.15 -4.59 22.37
CA GLN A 50 5.42 -5.11 23.73
C GLN A 50 5.49 -6.64 23.74
N GLY A 51 6.14 -7.22 24.75
CA GLY A 51 6.24 -8.68 24.89
C GLY A 51 6.94 -9.34 23.70
N GLU A 52 6.39 -10.45 23.19
CA GLU A 52 6.93 -11.16 22.03
C GLU A 52 7.02 -10.28 20.77
N LYS A 53 6.09 -9.33 20.61
CA LYS A 53 6.06 -8.42 19.47
C LYS A 53 7.29 -7.51 19.42
N ALA A 54 7.90 -7.20 20.57
CA ALA A 54 9.08 -6.36 20.68
C ALA A 54 10.40 -7.10 20.35
N LYS A 55 10.40 -8.44 20.32
CA LYS A 55 11.63 -9.24 20.19
C LYS A 55 12.15 -9.34 18.76
N SER A 56 11.25 -9.33 17.77
CA SER A 56 11.59 -9.40 16.36
C SER A 56 10.46 -8.85 15.50
N GLY A 57 10.78 -8.48 14.25
CA GLY A 57 9.79 -8.05 13.27
C GLY A 57 10.02 -8.64 11.88
N ILE A 58 8.94 -8.86 11.15
CA ILE A 58 8.93 -9.22 9.73
C ILE A 58 8.25 -8.08 8.96
N ILE A 59 8.91 -7.62 7.90
CA ILE A 59 8.35 -6.68 6.93
C ILE A 59 8.01 -7.45 5.67
N ILE A 60 6.77 -7.32 5.21
CA ILE A 60 6.25 -8.00 4.02
C ILE A 60 5.95 -6.94 2.97
N SER A 61 6.65 -6.98 1.84
CA SER A 61 6.40 -6.16 0.65
C SER A 61 5.69 -6.97 -0.43
N ALA A 62 5.06 -6.30 -1.40
CA ALA A 62 4.19 -6.95 -2.39
C ALA A 62 4.93 -7.66 -3.55
N GLY A 63 6.19 -8.10 -3.36
CA GLY A 63 6.97 -8.74 -4.43
C GLY A 63 6.43 -10.13 -4.84
N PRO A 64 6.64 -10.58 -6.10
CA PRO A 64 6.14 -11.88 -6.57
C PRO A 64 6.64 -13.07 -5.74
N SER A 65 7.81 -12.93 -5.11
CA SER A 65 8.40 -13.93 -4.23
C SER A 65 7.51 -14.29 -3.05
N VAL A 66 6.70 -13.36 -2.52
CA VAL A 66 5.78 -13.62 -1.42
C VAL A 66 4.78 -14.71 -1.78
N LYS A 67 4.22 -14.65 -3.00
CA LYS A 67 3.33 -15.69 -3.51
C LYS A 67 4.10 -16.96 -3.88
N ARG A 68 5.19 -16.84 -4.64
CA ARG A 68 5.99 -17.99 -5.15
C ARG A 68 6.54 -18.86 -4.02
N GLN A 69 6.94 -18.26 -2.90
CA GLN A 69 7.53 -18.96 -1.76
C GLN A 69 6.52 -19.23 -0.64
N LYS A 70 5.24 -18.89 -0.84
CA LYS A 70 4.18 -19.01 0.17
C LYS A 70 4.60 -18.37 1.51
N SER A 71 5.27 -17.21 1.46
CA SER A 71 5.93 -16.63 2.63
C SER A 71 4.96 -16.32 3.76
N ILE A 72 3.76 -15.82 3.44
CA ILE A 72 2.72 -15.52 4.45
C ILE A 72 2.25 -16.79 5.15
N GLN A 73 2.02 -17.88 4.40
CA GLN A 73 1.62 -19.16 4.98
C GLN A 73 2.69 -19.71 5.91
N ARG A 74 3.98 -19.62 5.53
CA ARG A 74 5.08 -20.06 6.38
C ARG A 74 5.16 -19.29 7.70
N ILE A 75 4.84 -18.00 7.69
CA ILE A 75 4.77 -17.17 8.91
C ILE A 75 3.66 -17.67 9.84
N LEU A 76 2.49 -18.01 9.28
CA LEU A 76 1.36 -18.57 10.01
C LEU A 76 1.67 -19.97 10.57
N ASP A 77 2.21 -20.86 9.74
CA ASP A 77 2.57 -22.24 10.11
C ASP A 77 3.64 -22.27 11.22
N ALA A 78 4.58 -21.32 11.19
CA ALA A 78 5.59 -21.16 12.24
C ALA A 78 5.02 -20.58 13.54
N GLY A 79 3.76 -20.14 13.56
CA GLY A 79 3.13 -19.53 14.73
C GLY A 79 3.81 -18.22 15.15
N TYR A 80 4.41 -17.48 14.22
CA TYR A 80 5.24 -16.31 14.51
C TYR A 80 4.49 -15.28 15.36
N LYS A 81 5.11 -14.87 16.49
CA LYS A 81 4.53 -13.94 17.47
C LYS A 81 5.14 -12.55 17.46
N GLY A 82 6.20 -12.34 16.68
CA GLY A 82 6.84 -11.02 16.53
C GLY A 82 5.97 -10.05 15.72
N THR A 83 6.46 -8.82 15.58
CA THR A 83 5.77 -7.75 14.85
C THR A 83 5.69 -8.07 13.36
N VAL A 84 4.54 -7.83 12.74
CA VAL A 84 4.36 -7.95 11.29
C VAL A 84 3.96 -6.60 10.72
N ILE A 85 4.75 -6.13 9.75
CA ILE A 85 4.51 -4.90 9.01
C ILE A 85 4.24 -5.26 7.56
N ALA A 86 3.08 -4.90 7.02
CA ALA A 86 2.78 -5.05 5.61
C ALA A 86 2.94 -3.72 4.88
N VAL A 87 3.50 -3.74 3.67
CA VAL A 87 3.67 -2.55 2.82
C VAL A 87 2.69 -2.59 1.65
N ASP A 88 1.87 -1.55 1.51
CA ASP A 88 0.89 -1.37 0.44
C ASP A 88 0.10 -2.66 0.13
N GLY A 89 0.25 -3.22 -1.07
CA GLY A 89 -0.48 -4.42 -1.51
C GLY A 89 -0.19 -5.70 -0.72
N ALA A 90 0.89 -5.74 0.06
CA ALA A 90 1.12 -6.88 0.96
C ALA A 90 0.05 -6.94 2.07
N PHE A 91 -0.58 -5.82 2.42
CA PHE A 91 -1.61 -5.77 3.45
C PHE A 91 -2.78 -6.68 3.12
N ILE A 92 -3.38 -6.48 1.94
CA ILE A 92 -4.52 -7.30 1.53
C ILE A 92 -4.12 -8.76 1.29
N ALA A 93 -2.90 -9.00 0.81
CA ALA A 93 -2.37 -10.36 0.66
C ALA A 93 -2.28 -11.08 2.02
N CYS A 94 -1.87 -10.38 3.08
CA CYS A 94 -1.85 -10.92 4.44
C CYS A 94 -3.26 -11.26 4.92
N LEU A 95 -4.21 -10.31 4.79
CA LEU A 95 -5.59 -10.52 5.24
C LEU A 95 -6.24 -11.72 4.55
N LYS A 96 -6.07 -11.85 3.23
CA LYS A 96 -6.58 -13.00 2.45
C LYS A 96 -6.04 -14.34 2.92
N ALA A 97 -4.81 -14.37 3.41
CA ALA A 97 -4.18 -15.57 3.96
C ALA A 97 -4.52 -15.81 5.44
N GLY A 98 -5.30 -14.93 6.08
CA GLY A 98 -5.63 -15.02 7.50
C GLY A 98 -4.58 -14.42 8.45
N LEU A 99 -3.56 -13.73 7.93
CA LEU A 99 -2.59 -13.00 8.73
C LEU A 99 -3.05 -11.54 8.88
N SER A 100 -3.27 -11.08 10.11
CA SER A 100 -3.54 -9.66 10.41
C SER A 100 -2.22 -8.96 10.79
N PRO A 101 -1.67 -8.07 9.94
CA PRO A 101 -0.45 -7.33 10.29
C PRO A 101 -0.69 -6.38 11.46
N ASP A 102 0.33 -6.15 12.28
CA ASP A 102 0.27 -5.15 13.36
C ASP A 102 0.28 -3.73 12.78
N TYR A 103 1.00 -3.55 11.67
CA TYR A 103 1.13 -2.28 10.97
C TYR A 103 0.95 -2.45 9.46
N VAL A 104 0.36 -1.44 8.81
CA VAL A 104 0.43 -1.25 7.36
C VAL A 104 1.12 0.06 7.03
N LEU A 105 2.15 0.04 6.17
CA LEU A 105 2.85 1.22 5.68
C LEU A 105 2.37 1.54 4.26
N THR A 106 1.99 2.80 4.02
CA THR A 106 1.59 3.30 2.70
C THR A 106 2.25 4.64 2.39
N LEU A 107 2.70 4.81 1.15
CA LEU A 107 3.43 6.00 0.67
C LEU A 107 2.89 6.54 -0.66
N ASP A 108 2.57 5.65 -1.59
CA ASP A 108 2.35 6.02 -2.98
C ASP A 108 1.12 6.95 -3.14
N PRO A 109 1.26 8.10 -3.82
CA PRO A 109 0.20 9.08 -3.99
C PRO A 109 -0.78 8.74 -5.12
N HIS A 110 -0.71 7.56 -5.76
CA HIS A 110 -1.53 7.28 -6.93
C HIS A 110 -2.99 6.96 -6.57
N LYS A 111 -3.88 7.92 -6.89
CA LYS A 111 -5.31 7.93 -6.55
C LYS A 111 -6.06 6.63 -6.88
N THR A 112 -5.83 6.04 -8.05
CA THR A 112 -6.60 4.87 -8.52
C THR A 112 -5.95 3.52 -8.21
N ARG A 113 -4.68 3.49 -7.79
CA ARG A 113 -3.91 2.24 -7.66
C ARG A 113 -3.85 1.79 -6.21
N ILE A 114 -3.54 2.71 -5.31
CA ILE A 114 -3.28 2.37 -3.90
C ILE A 114 -4.57 2.01 -3.16
N VAL A 115 -5.68 2.69 -3.47
CA VAL A 115 -7.00 2.40 -2.87
C VAL A 115 -7.43 0.94 -3.07
N ARG A 116 -7.00 0.28 -4.15
CA ARG A 116 -7.34 -1.14 -4.43
C ARG A 116 -6.80 -2.10 -3.38
N TRP A 117 -5.72 -1.75 -2.69
CA TRP A 117 -5.18 -2.54 -1.58
C TRP A 117 -6.00 -2.43 -0.29
N PHE A 118 -6.91 -1.44 -0.23
CA PHE A 118 -7.80 -1.20 0.91
C PHE A 118 -9.28 -1.45 0.56
N GLY A 119 -9.55 -1.90 -0.67
CA GLY A 119 -10.89 -2.03 -1.24
C GLY A 119 -11.37 -0.68 -1.83
N ASP A 120 -11.75 -0.68 -3.10
CA ASP A 120 -12.05 0.54 -3.86
C ASP A 120 -13.53 0.59 -4.25
N HIS A 121 -14.29 1.52 -3.67
CA HIS A 121 -15.71 1.68 -4.01
C HIS A 121 -15.94 2.13 -5.47
N ASN A 122 -14.94 2.77 -6.09
CA ASN A 122 -15.02 3.26 -7.47
C ASN A 122 -14.21 2.38 -8.43
N PHE A 123 -14.05 1.09 -8.10
CA PHE A 123 -13.19 0.15 -8.81
C PHE A 123 -13.40 0.13 -10.33
N GLU A 124 -14.66 0.08 -10.78
CA GLU A 124 -14.97 0.02 -12.22
C GLU A 124 -14.50 1.28 -12.97
N GLU A 125 -14.73 2.45 -12.41
CA GLU A 125 -14.30 3.72 -12.99
C GLU A 125 -12.77 3.80 -13.02
N HIS A 126 -12.12 3.49 -11.90
CA HIS A 126 -10.68 3.54 -11.75
C HIS A 126 -9.92 2.53 -12.63
N THR A 127 -10.58 1.46 -13.09
CA THR A 127 -9.98 0.42 -13.94
C THR A 127 -10.28 0.56 -15.43
N ARG A 128 -11.25 1.39 -15.83
CA ARG A 128 -11.71 1.53 -17.22
C ARG A 128 -10.60 1.82 -18.24
N HIS A 129 -9.54 2.50 -17.82
CA HIS A 129 -8.40 2.89 -18.66
C HIS A 129 -7.03 2.57 -18.05
N ASP A 130 -6.98 1.75 -16.98
CA ASP A 130 -5.73 1.42 -16.30
C ASP A 130 -5.45 -0.09 -16.36
N ASP A 131 -4.46 -0.46 -17.16
CA ASP A 131 -3.99 -1.84 -17.31
C ASP A 131 -2.76 -2.16 -16.43
N TYR A 132 -2.44 -1.26 -15.50
CA TYR A 132 -1.31 -1.41 -14.58
C TYR A 132 -1.30 -2.77 -13.88
N PHE A 133 -2.45 -3.21 -13.36
CA PHE A 133 -2.54 -4.47 -12.61
C PHE A 133 -2.62 -5.71 -13.50
N THR A 134 -3.12 -5.57 -14.73
CA THR A 134 -3.13 -6.69 -15.69
C THR A 134 -1.72 -6.98 -16.20
N ARG A 135 -0.84 -5.96 -16.23
CA ARG A 135 0.57 -6.09 -16.62
C ARG A 135 1.48 -6.55 -15.49
N GLN A 136 1.05 -6.52 -14.23
CA GLN A 136 1.90 -6.89 -13.11
C GLN A 136 1.95 -8.39 -12.87
N ASP A 137 3.17 -8.86 -12.59
CA ASP A 137 3.48 -10.24 -12.18
C ASP A 137 3.29 -10.49 -10.69
N LEU A 138 2.79 -9.51 -9.93
CA LEU A 138 2.70 -9.58 -8.46
C LEU A 138 1.65 -10.60 -8.01
N ASP A 139 0.49 -10.65 -8.66
CA ASP A 139 -0.56 -11.60 -8.33
C ASP A 139 -1.42 -11.98 -9.55
N VAL A 140 -1.34 -13.26 -9.95
CA VAL A 140 -2.12 -13.83 -11.06
C VAL A 140 -3.64 -13.71 -10.83
N ASP A 141 -4.07 -13.67 -9.56
CA ASP A 141 -5.48 -13.48 -9.20
C ASP A 141 -5.90 -12.02 -9.43
N PHE A 142 -4.95 -11.07 -9.33
CA PHE A 142 -5.16 -9.67 -9.71
C PHE A 142 -5.21 -9.44 -11.23
N ARG A 143 -4.75 -10.39 -12.06
CA ARG A 143 -5.02 -10.34 -13.50
C ARG A 143 -6.49 -10.65 -13.82
N LYS A 144 -7.16 -11.35 -12.90
CA LYS A 144 -8.60 -11.59 -12.89
C LYS A 144 -9.31 -10.72 -11.85
N ASN A 145 -8.75 -9.55 -11.52
CA ASN A 145 -9.31 -8.66 -10.49
C ASN A 145 -10.68 -8.17 -10.96
N SER A 146 -11.69 -8.93 -10.58
CA SER A 146 -13.09 -8.67 -10.82
C SER A 146 -13.62 -7.78 -9.72
N ILE A 147 -14.80 -7.22 -9.97
CA ILE A 147 -15.60 -6.53 -8.96
C ILE A 147 -15.74 -7.40 -7.70
N GLU A 148 -15.98 -8.72 -7.86
CA GLU A 148 -16.07 -9.68 -6.77
C GLU A 148 -14.79 -9.75 -5.90
N HIS A 149 -13.60 -9.67 -6.49
CA HIS A 149 -12.35 -9.66 -5.72
C HIS A 149 -12.19 -8.37 -4.92
N ASN A 150 -12.64 -7.24 -5.49
CA ASN A 150 -12.62 -5.97 -4.81
C ASN A 150 -13.64 -5.92 -3.67
N GLU A 151 -14.85 -6.45 -3.86
CA GLU A 151 -15.86 -6.60 -2.80
C GLU A 151 -15.33 -7.43 -1.63
N LYS A 152 -14.70 -8.58 -1.91
CA LYS A 152 -14.01 -9.37 -0.86
C LYS A 152 -12.90 -8.59 -0.16
N ASN A 153 -12.18 -7.73 -0.88
CA ASN A 153 -11.18 -6.87 -0.26
C ASN A 153 -11.84 -5.85 0.70
N ILE A 154 -12.95 -5.23 0.28
CA ILE A 154 -13.73 -4.30 1.11
C ILE A 154 -14.19 -5.00 2.39
N GLU A 155 -14.78 -6.20 2.27
CA GLU A 155 -15.24 -7.00 3.40
C GLU A 155 -14.10 -7.32 4.38
N LEU A 156 -12.99 -7.86 3.88
CA LEU A 156 -11.83 -8.22 4.71
C LEU A 156 -11.24 -6.99 5.42
N VAL A 157 -11.12 -5.86 4.72
CA VAL A 157 -10.56 -4.64 5.30
C VAL A 157 -11.52 -4.06 6.34
N ASN A 158 -12.83 -4.08 6.10
CA ASN A 158 -13.81 -3.62 7.08
C ASN A 158 -13.85 -4.51 8.33
N GLU A 159 -13.69 -5.83 8.16
CA GLU A 159 -13.71 -6.78 9.28
C GLU A 159 -12.41 -6.71 10.12
N LYS A 160 -11.25 -6.70 9.46
CA LYS A 160 -9.95 -6.88 10.10
C LYS A 160 -9.13 -5.60 10.24
N GLY A 161 -9.44 -4.54 9.49
CA GLY A 161 -8.64 -3.32 9.43
C GLY A 161 -8.37 -2.68 10.80
N ARG A 162 -9.38 -2.68 11.69
CA ARG A 162 -9.26 -2.17 13.06
C ARG A 162 -8.18 -2.84 13.92
N LEU A 163 -7.71 -4.03 13.52
CA LEU A 163 -6.63 -4.75 14.21
C LEU A 163 -5.25 -4.22 13.85
N THR A 164 -5.14 -3.44 12.78
CA THR A 164 -3.91 -2.91 12.23
C THR A 164 -3.78 -1.40 12.53
N LYS A 165 -2.55 -0.91 12.64
CA LYS A 165 -2.23 0.51 12.67
C LYS A 165 -1.70 0.94 11.31
N ALA A 166 -2.29 1.96 10.69
CA ALA A 166 -1.81 2.50 9.43
C ALA A 166 -0.73 3.56 9.68
N ILE A 167 0.48 3.32 9.20
CA ILE A 167 1.54 4.31 9.07
C ILE A 167 1.37 4.95 7.69
N ILE A 168 0.73 6.11 7.66
CA ILE A 168 0.19 6.70 6.44
C ILE A 168 0.95 7.98 6.06
N SER A 169 1.40 8.05 4.81
CA SER A 169 2.05 9.25 4.28
C SER A 169 1.05 10.41 4.19
N THR A 170 1.50 11.64 4.50
CA THR A 170 0.72 12.87 4.27
C THR A 170 0.26 13.01 2.82
N SER A 171 1.01 12.46 1.86
CA SER A 171 0.67 12.45 0.44
C SER A 171 -0.32 11.36 0.00
N SER A 172 -0.89 10.60 0.93
CA SER A 172 -1.83 9.53 0.60
C SER A 172 -3.11 10.10 -0.03
N PRO A 173 -3.65 9.46 -1.09
CA PRO A 173 -4.89 9.90 -1.71
C PRO A 173 -6.07 9.93 -0.74
N LYS A 174 -6.98 10.90 -0.90
CA LYS A 174 -8.17 11.05 -0.04
C LYS A 174 -9.02 9.78 0.06
N ASN A 175 -9.16 9.04 -1.04
CA ASN A 175 -9.93 7.79 -1.05
C ASN A 175 -9.28 6.68 -0.21
N VAL A 176 -7.94 6.62 -0.13
CA VAL A 176 -7.24 5.71 0.80
C VAL A 176 -7.54 6.10 2.25
N VAL A 177 -7.50 7.39 2.56
CA VAL A 177 -7.83 7.91 3.90
C VAL A 177 -9.26 7.56 4.28
N GLN A 178 -10.22 7.77 3.38
CA GLN A 178 -11.63 7.43 3.59
C GLN A 178 -11.81 5.93 3.85
N ARG A 179 -11.16 5.08 3.05
CA ARG A 179 -11.21 3.62 3.25
C ARG A 179 -10.67 3.18 4.60
N LEU A 180 -9.58 3.78 5.06
CA LEU A 180 -9.03 3.52 6.39
C LEU A 180 -9.97 4.01 7.51
N GLN A 181 -10.64 5.16 7.33
CA GLN A 181 -11.64 5.64 8.29
C GLN A 181 -12.86 4.72 8.38
N GLU A 182 -13.41 4.32 7.24
CA GLU A 182 -14.56 3.40 7.14
C GLU A 182 -14.28 2.05 7.81
N ALA A 183 -13.04 1.55 7.68
CA ALA A 183 -12.58 0.32 8.32
C ALA A 183 -12.12 0.51 9.78
N ASN A 184 -12.31 1.69 10.37
CA ASN A 184 -11.89 2.05 11.72
C ASN A 184 -10.41 1.76 12.02
N VAL A 185 -9.54 2.01 11.03
CA VAL A 185 -8.09 1.83 11.17
C VAL A 185 -7.49 3.04 11.88
N ASN A 186 -6.67 2.79 12.90
CA ASN A 186 -5.92 3.86 13.57
C ASN A 186 -4.79 4.33 12.66
N MET A 187 -4.87 5.59 12.21
CA MET A 187 -3.90 6.21 11.30
C MET A 187 -2.87 7.04 12.07
N TYR A 188 -1.60 6.87 11.73
CA TYR A 188 -0.45 7.60 12.25
C TYR A 188 0.32 8.21 11.09
N TRP A 189 0.38 9.53 11.07
CA TRP A 189 0.83 10.28 9.90
C TRP A 189 2.35 10.53 9.92
N TRP A 190 2.98 10.43 8.74
CA TRP A 190 4.37 10.82 8.51
C TRP A 190 4.49 11.59 7.21
N ASN A 191 5.42 12.54 7.16
CA ASN A 191 5.73 13.26 5.93
C ASN A 191 6.97 12.63 5.28
N PRO A 192 6.89 12.21 4.01
CA PRO A 192 8.01 11.59 3.31
C PRO A 192 9.11 12.57 2.90
#